data_AF-K1S2F8-F1
#
_entry.id   AF-K1S2F8-F1
#
_cell.length_a   1.000
_cell.length_b   1.000
_cell.length_c   1.000
_cell.angle_alpha   90.00
_cell.angle_beta   90.00
_cell.angle_gamma   90.00
#
_symmetry.space_group_name_H-M   'P 1'
#
loop_
_entity.id
_entity.type
_entity.pdbx_description
1 polymer ?
#
loop_
_entity_poly.entity_id
_entity_poly.type
_entity_poly.pdbx_seq_one_letter_code
_entity_poly.pdbx_strand_id
1 'polypeptide(L)'
;YRVGGNCEGAVFLGFKPHHVFIEHIRSLNIPLVILDNNVDYQLAARVGCDSAEGIRQMVQYLWMRGHDRIGFLGGEEDSIVTQERYQAYSDALKELGLEENKDAVRYGHFSAKGTRKRILPIAQTGVTAVVCISDLLACSAVQELEKAGYVVPADISVTGYDNLPVSEYSQPRITTMYQNRIH
;
A
#
# COMPACT_ATOMS: atom_id res chain seq x y z
N TYR A 1 18.90 -21.69 -8.67
CA TYR A 1 18.87 -20.86 -9.89
C TYR A 1 20.31 -20.59 -10.30
N ARG A 2 20.80 -21.21 -11.40
CA ARG A 2 22.10 -20.86 -11.97
C ARG A 2 21.84 -19.93 -13.15
N VAL A 3 22.21 -18.67 -13.01
CA VAL A 3 22.32 -17.76 -14.14
C VAL A 3 23.57 -18.18 -14.90
N GLY A 4 23.40 -18.97 -15.96
CA GLY A 4 24.44 -19.27 -16.93
C GLY A 4 24.56 -18.11 -17.91
N GLY A 5 25.43 -17.15 -17.60
CA GLY A 5 25.74 -16.00 -18.43
C GLY A 5 26.53 -14.96 -17.63
N ASN A 6 27.48 -14.28 -18.28
CA ASN A 6 28.19 -13.14 -17.71
C ASN A 6 27.18 -11.99 -17.48
N CYS A 7 26.51 -12.02 -16.34
CA CYS A 7 25.60 -10.97 -15.91
C CYS A 7 26.42 -9.86 -15.26
N GLU A 8 26.29 -8.62 -15.74
CA GLU A 8 27.00 -7.45 -15.20
C GLU A 8 26.12 -6.62 -14.24
N GLY A 9 24.84 -6.99 -14.08
CA GLY A 9 23.90 -6.30 -13.19
C GLY A 9 22.52 -6.95 -13.18
N ALA A 10 21.75 -6.72 -12.10
CA ALA A 10 20.42 -7.28 -11.92
C ALA A 10 19.38 -6.19 -11.64
N VAL A 11 18.13 -6.45 -12.05
CA VAL A 11 16.96 -5.66 -11.67
C VAL A 11 15.99 -6.57 -10.92
N PHE A 12 15.54 -6.15 -9.74
CA PHE A 12 14.52 -6.87 -8.97
C PHE A 12 13.20 -6.10 -8.97
N LEU A 13 12.14 -6.79 -9.39
CA LEU A 13 10.76 -6.30 -9.36
C LEU A 13 9.89 -7.31 -8.61
N GLY A 14 9.27 -6.87 -7.53
CA GLY A 14 8.44 -7.72 -6.67
C GLY A 14 8.33 -7.16 -5.26
N PHE A 15 7.57 -7.86 -4.40
CA PHE A 15 7.28 -7.39 -3.05
C PHE A 15 8.53 -7.30 -2.17
N LYS A 16 9.12 -8.46 -1.82
CA LYS A 16 10.31 -8.58 -0.98
C LYS A 16 11.25 -9.62 -1.56
N PRO A 17 12.50 -9.26 -1.88
CA PRO A 17 13.44 -10.25 -2.37
C PRO A 17 13.75 -11.24 -1.25
N HIS A 18 13.66 -12.53 -1.57
CA HIS A 18 14.00 -13.59 -0.63
C HIS A 18 15.49 -13.54 -0.29
N HIS A 19 15.87 -13.86 0.95
CA HIS A 19 17.27 -13.77 1.41
C HIS A 19 18.26 -14.51 0.49
N VAL A 20 17.88 -15.71 0.02
CA VAL A 20 18.68 -16.52 -0.93
C VAL A 20 18.98 -15.77 -2.23
N PHE A 21 18.03 -14.99 -2.75
CA PHE A 21 18.26 -14.19 -3.95
C PHE A 21 19.31 -13.11 -3.69
N ILE A 22 19.19 -12.42 -2.54
CA ILE A 22 20.14 -11.37 -2.14
C ILE A 22 21.53 -11.93 -1.88
N GLU A 23 21.65 -13.07 -1.22
CA GLU A 23 22.94 -13.75 -1.00
C GLU A 23 23.60 -14.14 -2.33
N HIS A 24 22.81 -14.62 -3.29
CA HIS A 24 23.33 -14.96 -4.61
C HIS A 24 23.84 -13.73 -5.37
N ILE A 25 23.08 -12.64 -5.40
CA ILE A 25 23.51 -11.38 -6.04
C ILE A 25 24.77 -10.83 -5.36
N ARG A 26 24.82 -10.83 -4.01
CA ARG A 26 26.02 -10.45 -3.25
C ARG A 26 27.23 -11.30 -3.64
N SER A 27 27.07 -12.63 -3.80
CA SER A 27 28.16 -13.52 -4.20
C SER A 27 28.71 -13.25 -5.59
N LEU A 28 27.88 -12.71 -6.49
CA LEU A 28 28.28 -12.34 -7.85
C LEU A 28 28.97 -10.98 -7.90
N ASN A 29 28.86 -10.17 -6.84
CA ASN A 29 29.42 -8.82 -6.75
C ASN A 29 29.00 -7.91 -7.93
N ILE A 30 27.72 -7.97 -8.30
CA ILE A 30 27.14 -7.19 -9.40
C ILE A 30 26.15 -6.14 -8.86
N PRO A 31 26.06 -4.96 -9.50
CA PRO A 31 25.03 -3.96 -9.20
C PRO A 31 23.61 -4.52 -9.22
N LEU A 32 22.77 -4.02 -8.32
CA LEU A 32 21.36 -4.40 -8.21
C LEU A 32 20.49 -3.14 -8.20
N VAL A 33 19.52 -3.04 -9.10
CA VAL A 33 18.47 -2.02 -9.03
C VAL A 33 17.20 -2.67 -8.48
N ILE A 34 16.60 -2.06 -7.47
CA ILE A 34 15.39 -2.57 -6.81
C ILE A 34 14.27 -1.53 -6.92
N LEU A 35 13.09 -1.97 -7.36
CA LEU A 35 11.90 -1.11 -7.35
C LEU A 35 11.16 -1.16 -6.01
N ASP A 36 10.83 0.02 -5.48
CA ASP A 36 9.97 0.28 -4.31
C ASP A 36 10.38 -0.43 -3.01
N ASN A 37 11.49 -1.16 -2.98
CA ASN A 37 11.99 -1.89 -1.83
C ASN A 37 13.45 -1.54 -1.54
N ASN A 38 13.93 -1.96 -0.37
CA ASN A 38 15.30 -1.80 0.06
C ASN A 38 15.90 -3.14 0.45
N VAL A 39 17.20 -3.26 0.25
CA VAL A 39 17.99 -4.39 0.75
C VAL A 39 19.28 -3.84 1.31
N ASP A 40 19.80 -4.51 2.33
CA ASP A 40 21.11 -4.22 2.86
C ASP A 40 22.18 -4.69 1.85
N TYR A 41 22.43 -3.97 0.77
CA TYR A 41 23.50 -4.31 -0.16
C TYR A 41 24.15 -3.06 -0.71
N GLN A 42 25.47 -2.98 -0.54
CA GLN A 42 26.27 -1.80 -0.87
C GLN A 42 26.27 -1.44 -2.36
N LEU A 43 26.02 -2.41 -3.26
CA LEU A 43 25.85 -2.15 -4.70
C LEU A 43 24.38 -2.10 -5.13
N ALA A 44 23.44 -1.97 -4.18
CA ALA A 44 22.03 -1.80 -4.49
C ALA A 44 21.67 -0.30 -4.63
N ALA A 45 20.92 0.01 -5.69
CA ALA A 45 20.22 1.26 -5.86
C ALA A 45 18.70 1.02 -5.80
N ARG A 46 17.96 1.94 -5.19
CA ARG A 46 16.49 1.91 -5.13
C ARG A 46 15.91 2.93 -6.10
N VAL A 47 14.92 2.50 -6.88
CA VAL A 47 14.05 3.38 -7.66
C VAL A 47 12.64 3.22 -7.09
N GLY A 48 11.96 4.32 -6.81
CA GLY A 48 10.60 4.28 -6.30
C GLY A 48 9.94 5.64 -6.33
N CYS A 49 8.70 5.71 -5.87
CA CYS A 49 7.97 6.96 -5.77
C CYS A 49 7.96 7.47 -4.32
N ASP A 50 7.76 8.78 -4.14
CA ASP A 50 7.52 9.38 -2.82
C ASP A 50 6.13 8.96 -2.32
N SER A 51 6.08 7.74 -1.81
CA SER A 51 4.84 7.13 -1.35
C SER A 51 4.31 7.81 -0.10
N ALA A 52 5.20 8.42 0.69
CA ALA A 52 4.82 9.20 1.85
C ALA A 52 4.04 10.46 1.45
N GLU A 53 4.51 11.21 0.45
CA GLU A 53 3.79 12.37 -0.05
C GLU A 53 2.43 12.00 -0.63
N GLY A 54 2.36 10.91 -1.40
CA GLY A 54 1.07 10.46 -1.94
C GLY A 54 0.05 10.09 -0.85
N ILE A 55 0.50 9.45 0.24
CA ILE A 55 -0.39 9.15 1.37
C ILE A 55 -0.81 10.42 2.11
N ARG A 56 0.11 11.36 2.36
CA ARG A 56 -0.23 12.65 2.97
C ARG A 56 -1.33 13.38 2.18
N GLN A 57 -1.18 13.46 0.86
CA GLN A 57 -2.17 14.08 -0.02
C GLN A 57 -3.52 13.35 0.03
N MET A 58 -3.51 12.01 0.08
CA MET A 58 -4.75 11.23 0.19
C MET A 58 -5.49 11.48 1.51
N VAL A 59 -4.76 11.53 2.64
CA VAL A 59 -5.36 11.84 3.95
C VAL A 59 -5.91 13.27 3.97
N GLN A 60 -5.15 14.25 3.49
CA GLN A 60 -5.60 15.64 3.38
C GLN A 60 -6.83 15.76 2.48
N TYR A 61 -6.87 15.03 1.37
CA TYR A 61 -8.03 14.97 0.49
C TYR A 61 -9.26 14.46 1.24
N LEU A 62 -9.16 13.33 1.94
CA LEU A 62 -10.28 12.78 2.72
C LEU A 62 -10.77 13.77 3.79
N TRP A 63 -9.84 14.43 4.48
CA TRP A 63 -10.16 15.46 5.46
C TRP A 63 -10.90 16.66 4.84
N MET A 64 -10.42 17.17 3.70
CA MET A 64 -11.11 18.24 2.95
C MET A 64 -12.51 17.83 2.46
N ARG A 65 -12.76 16.52 2.31
CA ARG A 65 -14.09 15.97 1.98
C ARG A 65 -14.99 15.76 3.21
N GLY A 66 -14.50 16.10 4.41
CA GLY A 66 -15.24 16.04 5.67
C GLY A 66 -15.01 14.78 6.50
N HIS A 67 -14.04 13.93 6.13
CA HIS A 67 -13.69 12.76 6.92
C HIS A 67 -12.72 13.12 8.04
N ASP A 68 -13.14 12.91 9.29
CA ASP A 68 -12.33 13.13 10.50
C ASP A 68 -11.92 11.82 11.20
N ARG A 69 -12.59 10.71 10.88
CA ARG A 69 -12.28 9.36 11.34
C ARG A 69 -11.85 8.51 10.16
N ILE A 70 -10.54 8.43 9.96
CA ILE A 70 -9.92 7.74 8.83
C ILE A 70 -9.21 6.50 9.36
N GLY A 71 -9.38 5.35 8.70
CA GLY A 71 -8.67 4.11 8.99
C GLY A 71 -7.59 3.79 7.96
N PHE A 72 -6.79 2.77 8.24
CA PHE A 72 -5.69 2.33 7.37
C PHE A 72 -5.70 0.83 7.13
N LEU A 73 -5.65 0.43 5.87
CA LEU A 73 -5.57 -0.97 5.46
C LEU A 73 -4.25 -1.23 4.70
N GLY A 74 -3.29 -1.78 5.43
CA GLY A 74 -1.93 -2.06 4.98
C GLY A 74 -1.72 -3.43 4.34
N GLY A 75 -0.53 -3.63 3.76
CA GLY A 75 -0.03 -4.91 3.28
C GLY A 75 0.65 -5.68 4.42
N GLU A 76 1.68 -6.46 4.10
CA GLU A 76 2.54 -7.11 5.09
C GLU A 76 3.20 -6.06 6.00
N GLU A 77 3.22 -6.31 7.31
CA GLU A 77 3.67 -5.36 8.33
C GLU A 77 5.19 -5.12 8.30
N ASP A 78 5.97 -6.11 7.86
CA ASP A 78 7.42 -6.05 7.70
C ASP A 78 7.85 -5.58 6.29
N SER A 79 6.89 -5.16 5.45
CA SER A 79 7.18 -4.52 4.17
C SER A 79 7.50 -3.04 4.37
N ILE A 80 8.63 -2.61 3.81
CA ILE A 80 9.10 -1.23 3.87
C ILE A 80 8.06 -0.28 3.28
N VAL A 81 7.42 -0.65 2.16
CA VAL A 81 6.36 0.17 1.55
C VAL A 81 5.18 0.33 2.50
N THR A 82 4.76 -0.73 3.19
CA THR A 82 3.68 -0.66 4.17
C THR A 82 4.05 0.27 5.32
N GLN A 83 5.28 0.15 5.84
CA GLN A 83 5.77 0.95 6.96
C GLN A 83 5.89 2.43 6.59
N GLU A 84 6.48 2.74 5.44
CA GLU A 84 6.60 4.11 4.92
C GLU A 84 5.21 4.75 4.72
N ARG A 85 4.27 4.03 4.11
CA ARG A 85 2.90 4.51 3.89
C ARG A 85 2.13 4.67 5.20
N TYR A 86 2.28 3.75 6.14
CA TYR A 86 1.64 3.86 7.46
C TYR A 86 2.19 5.05 8.25
N GLN A 87 3.51 5.24 8.27
CA GLN A 87 4.13 6.37 8.96
C GLN A 87 3.61 7.69 8.39
N ALA A 88 3.56 7.82 7.06
CA ALA A 88 3.01 8.99 6.40
C ALA A 88 1.53 9.23 6.69
N TYR A 89 0.73 8.16 6.81
CA TYR A 89 -0.68 8.24 7.23
C TYR A 89 -0.80 8.77 8.67
N SER A 90 -0.02 8.22 9.60
CA SER A 90 -0.06 8.62 11.02
C SER A 90 0.41 10.08 11.19
N ASP A 91 1.48 10.48 10.49
CA ASP A 91 1.98 11.85 10.49
C ASP A 91 0.96 12.83 9.89
N ALA A 92 0.30 12.47 8.79
CA ALA A 92 -0.73 13.30 8.18
C ALA A 92 -1.94 13.53 9.10
N LEU A 93 -2.40 12.49 9.82
CA LEU A 93 -3.46 12.65 10.82
C LEU A 93 -3.04 13.63 11.92
N LYS A 94 -1.81 13.48 12.43
CA LYS A 94 -1.26 14.33 13.47
C LYS A 94 -1.13 15.79 13.01
N GLU A 95 -0.67 16.03 11.78
CA GLU A 95 -0.58 17.37 11.18
C GLU A 95 -1.94 18.07 11.07
N LEU A 96 -3.01 17.29 10.84
CA LEU A 96 -4.39 17.76 10.77
C LEU A 96 -5.07 17.86 12.15
N GLY A 97 -4.38 17.49 13.23
CA GLY A 97 -4.95 17.45 14.58
C GLY A 97 -5.98 16.34 14.79
N LEU A 98 -5.96 15.29 13.96
CA LEU A 98 -6.83 14.13 14.07
C LEU A 98 -6.17 13.05 14.95
N GLU A 99 -6.96 12.40 15.80
CA GLU A 99 -6.50 11.26 16.59
C GLU A 99 -6.53 9.98 15.76
N GLU A 100 -5.42 9.24 15.76
CA GLU A 100 -5.35 7.94 15.14
C GLU A 100 -6.04 6.87 15.99
N ASN A 101 -7.07 6.23 15.44
CA ASN A 101 -7.66 5.05 16.05
C ASN A 101 -6.84 3.80 15.69
N LYS A 102 -6.06 3.27 16.65
CA LYS A 102 -5.27 2.05 16.46
C LYS A 102 -6.12 0.82 16.12
N ASP A 103 -7.38 0.78 16.56
CA ASP A 103 -8.30 -0.30 16.20
C ASP A 103 -8.76 -0.24 14.74
N ALA A 104 -8.56 0.91 14.07
CA ALA A 104 -8.86 1.12 12.65
C ALA A 104 -7.63 0.88 11.73
N VAL A 105 -6.55 0.29 12.24
CA VAL A 105 -5.33 -0.03 11.48
C VAL A 105 -5.18 -1.55 11.38
N ARG A 106 -5.06 -2.10 10.17
CA ARG A 106 -4.81 -3.54 9.97
C ARG A 106 -3.81 -3.83 8.86
N TYR A 107 -2.95 -4.82 9.10
CA TYR A 107 -1.94 -5.35 8.18
C TYR A 107 -2.27 -6.78 7.76
N GLY A 108 -1.73 -7.24 6.64
CA GLY A 108 -1.83 -8.63 6.20
C GLY A 108 -1.65 -8.85 4.70
N HIS A 109 -1.49 -10.12 4.33
CA HIS A 109 -1.26 -10.56 2.96
C HIS A 109 -2.42 -10.23 2.00
N PHE A 110 -2.07 -10.06 0.73
CA PHE A 110 -3.01 -9.88 -0.37
C PHE A 110 -3.80 -11.16 -0.64
N SER A 111 -4.99 -11.28 -0.05
CA SER A 111 -5.99 -12.30 -0.38
C SER A 111 -7.39 -11.80 -0.05
N ALA A 112 -8.42 -12.27 -0.77
CA ALA A 112 -9.80 -11.86 -0.51
C ALA A 112 -10.26 -12.23 0.92
N LYS A 113 -10.06 -13.50 1.32
CA LYS A 113 -10.38 -13.97 2.69
C LYS A 113 -9.58 -13.21 3.76
N GLY A 114 -8.33 -12.85 3.46
CA GLY A 114 -7.50 -12.01 4.32
C GLY A 114 -7.98 -10.57 4.40
N THR A 115 -8.56 -10.03 3.32
CA THR A 115 -9.11 -8.67 3.29
C THR A 115 -10.34 -8.56 4.17
N ARG A 116 -11.32 -9.47 4.01
CA ARG A 116 -12.57 -9.47 4.80
C ARG A 116 -12.31 -9.40 6.31
N LYS A 117 -11.39 -10.24 6.80
CA LYS A 117 -11.02 -10.33 8.23
C LYS A 117 -10.38 -9.05 8.78
N ARG A 118 -9.97 -8.14 7.91
CA ARG A 118 -9.28 -6.90 8.27
C ARG A 118 -10.16 -5.67 8.06
N ILE A 119 -10.87 -5.58 6.93
CA ILE A 119 -11.69 -4.42 6.62
C ILE A 119 -12.95 -4.33 7.50
N LEU A 120 -13.60 -5.46 7.83
CA LEU A 120 -14.82 -5.41 8.65
C LEU A 120 -14.57 -4.91 10.07
N PRO A 121 -13.52 -5.39 10.79
CA PRO A 121 -13.16 -4.79 12.08
C PRO A 121 -12.84 -3.29 11.99
N ILE A 122 -12.18 -2.84 10.90
CA ILE A 122 -11.94 -1.40 10.69
C ILE A 122 -13.28 -0.66 10.58
N ALA A 123 -14.19 -1.11 9.71
CA ALA A 123 -15.48 -0.46 9.51
C ALA A 123 -16.33 -0.41 10.80
N GLN A 124 -16.23 -1.45 11.64
CA GLN A 124 -16.92 -1.52 12.93
C GLN A 124 -16.41 -0.49 13.96
N THR A 125 -15.23 0.10 13.77
CA THR A 125 -14.73 1.18 14.63
C THR A 125 -15.45 2.52 14.40
N GLY A 126 -16.26 2.64 13.33
CA GLY A 126 -16.99 3.86 13.00
C GLY A 126 -16.17 4.89 12.20
N VAL A 127 -15.04 4.48 11.60
CA VAL A 127 -14.37 5.29 10.58
C VAL A 127 -15.27 5.51 9.37
N THR A 128 -15.15 6.69 8.77
CA THR A 128 -15.96 7.08 7.59
C THR A 128 -15.14 7.01 6.30
N ALA A 129 -13.82 6.82 6.38
CA ALA A 129 -12.97 6.54 5.24
C ALA A 129 -11.83 5.58 5.60
N VAL A 130 -11.32 4.85 4.62
CA VAL A 130 -10.16 3.95 4.75
C VAL A 130 -9.16 4.20 3.63
N VAL A 131 -7.91 4.46 4.01
CA VAL A 131 -6.78 4.53 3.08
C VAL A 131 -6.21 3.11 2.90
N CYS A 132 -6.38 2.56 1.70
CA CYS A 132 -5.75 1.28 1.34
C CYS A 132 -4.42 1.52 0.64
N ILE A 133 -3.41 0.72 0.98
CA ILE A 133 -2.08 0.87 0.36
C ILE A 133 -2.00 0.39 -1.09
N SER A 134 -3.07 -0.05 -1.74
CA SER A 134 -3.05 -0.38 -3.17
C SER A 134 -4.48 -0.45 -3.72
N ASP A 135 -4.63 -0.31 -5.03
CA ASP A 135 -5.93 -0.43 -5.69
C ASP A 135 -6.52 -1.83 -5.63
N LEU A 136 -5.68 -2.87 -5.67
CA LEU A 136 -6.14 -4.25 -5.53
C LEU A 136 -6.75 -4.50 -4.15
N LEU A 137 -6.12 -3.95 -3.11
CA LEU A 137 -6.63 -4.05 -1.74
C LEU A 137 -7.88 -3.19 -1.55
N ALA A 138 -7.94 -2.00 -2.14
CA ALA A 138 -9.13 -1.15 -2.15
C ALA A 138 -10.32 -1.84 -2.81
N CYS A 139 -10.15 -2.42 -4.00
CA CYS A 139 -11.21 -3.14 -4.70
C CYS A 139 -11.72 -4.34 -3.89
N SER A 140 -10.80 -5.11 -3.29
CA SER A 140 -11.14 -6.22 -2.39
C SER A 140 -11.88 -5.73 -1.14
N ALA A 141 -11.46 -4.61 -0.56
CA ALA A 141 -12.11 -4.00 0.61
C ALA A 141 -13.55 -3.58 0.30
N VAL A 142 -13.76 -2.91 -0.84
CA VAL A 142 -15.10 -2.53 -1.32
C VAL A 142 -16.02 -3.74 -1.47
N GLN A 143 -15.56 -4.78 -2.17
CA GLN A 143 -16.37 -6.01 -2.34
C GLN A 143 -16.76 -6.65 -1.01
N GLU A 144 -15.85 -6.68 -0.03
CA GLU A 144 -16.13 -7.29 1.27
C GLU A 144 -17.02 -6.42 2.17
N LEU A 145 -16.93 -5.08 2.03
CA LEU A 145 -17.83 -4.13 2.69
C LEU A 145 -19.27 -4.25 2.14
N GLU A 146 -19.42 -4.27 0.83
CA GLU A 146 -20.74 -4.42 0.18
C GLU A 146 -21.40 -5.76 0.54
N LYS A 147 -20.63 -6.87 0.55
CA LYS A 147 -21.12 -8.18 1.03
C LYS A 147 -21.57 -8.16 2.50
N ALA A 148 -21.03 -7.26 3.30
CA ALA A 148 -21.42 -7.06 4.69
C ALA A 148 -22.54 -6.03 4.88
N GLY A 149 -23.06 -5.46 3.78
CA GLY A 149 -24.19 -4.53 3.78
C GLY A 149 -23.83 -3.05 3.89
N TYR A 150 -22.54 -2.70 3.84
CA TYR A 150 -22.12 -1.29 3.76
C TYR A 150 -22.30 -0.75 2.34
N VAL A 151 -22.75 0.50 2.23
CA VAL A 151 -22.82 1.24 0.97
C VAL A 151 -21.55 2.05 0.80
N VAL A 152 -20.71 1.71 -0.18
CA VAL A 152 -19.53 2.50 -0.52
C VAL A 152 -19.91 3.48 -1.64
N PRO A 153 -19.69 4.81 -1.51
CA PRO A 153 -18.99 5.51 -0.43
C PRO A 153 -19.88 6.07 0.70
N ALA A 154 -21.19 5.83 0.69
CA ALA A 154 -22.15 6.52 1.57
C ALA A 154 -21.93 6.26 3.07
N ASP A 155 -21.64 5.01 3.45
CA ASP A 155 -21.34 4.63 4.83
C ASP A 155 -19.84 4.74 5.13
N ILE A 156 -19.01 4.38 4.15
CA ILE A 156 -17.55 4.36 4.28
C ILE A 156 -16.91 4.58 2.92
N SER A 157 -16.03 5.57 2.82
CA SER A 157 -15.22 5.82 1.62
C SER A 157 -13.98 4.94 1.61
N VAL A 158 -13.57 4.46 0.44
CA VAL A 158 -12.38 3.61 0.27
C VAL A 158 -11.48 4.24 -0.78
N THR A 159 -10.22 4.46 -0.43
CA THR A 159 -9.22 4.97 -1.37
C THR A 159 -8.14 3.94 -1.61
N GLY A 160 -7.56 3.97 -2.81
CA GLY A 160 -6.45 3.15 -3.22
C GLY A 160 -5.17 3.96 -3.42
N TYR A 161 -4.19 3.26 -3.97
CA TYR A 161 -2.88 3.79 -4.34
C TYR A 161 -2.45 2.99 -5.55
N ASP A 162 -1.85 3.62 -6.57
CA ASP A 162 -1.18 3.06 -7.76
C ASP A 162 -1.78 3.54 -9.09
N ASN A 163 -3.08 3.84 -9.10
CA ASN A 163 -3.90 4.04 -10.29
C ASN A 163 -3.78 2.91 -11.33
N LEU A 164 -3.90 1.68 -10.85
CA LEU A 164 -4.01 0.47 -11.66
C LEU A 164 -5.33 0.46 -12.45
N PRO A 165 -5.39 -0.13 -13.65
CA PRO A 165 -6.62 -0.20 -14.43
C PRO A 165 -7.85 -0.74 -13.66
N VAL A 166 -7.64 -1.59 -12.66
CA VAL A 166 -8.72 -2.12 -11.81
C VAL A 166 -9.51 -1.03 -11.07
N SER A 167 -8.89 0.10 -10.71
CA SER A 167 -9.55 1.22 -10.02
C SER A 167 -10.59 1.92 -10.89
N GLU A 168 -10.36 1.95 -12.21
CA GLU A 168 -11.24 2.59 -13.18
C GLU A 168 -12.44 1.71 -13.55
N TYR A 169 -12.23 0.39 -13.59
CA TYR A 169 -13.25 -0.60 -13.95
C TYR A 169 -14.03 -1.16 -12.75
N SER A 170 -13.63 -0.86 -11.51
CA SER A 170 -14.36 -1.28 -10.32
C SER A 170 -15.69 -0.53 -10.18
N GLN A 171 -16.63 -1.15 -9.46
CA GLN A 171 -17.84 -0.49 -8.98
C GLN A 171 -17.91 -0.61 -7.46
N PRO A 172 -18.05 0.53 -6.74
CA PRO A 172 -17.74 1.89 -7.18
C PRO A 172 -16.29 2.05 -7.73
N ARG A 173 -16.07 3.09 -8.54
CA ARG A 173 -14.71 3.46 -8.97
C ARG A 173 -13.89 3.89 -7.77
N ILE A 174 -12.62 3.48 -7.72
CA ILE A 174 -11.73 3.79 -6.59
C ILE A 174 -11.04 5.15 -6.83
N THR A 175 -11.14 6.05 -5.85
CA THR A 175 -10.25 7.22 -5.79
C THR A 175 -8.86 6.75 -5.40
N THR A 176 -7.84 7.09 -6.19
CA THR A 176 -6.50 6.51 -6.04
C THR A 176 -5.39 7.49 -6.36
N MET A 177 -4.25 7.36 -5.69
CA MET A 177 -3.04 8.11 -6.01
C MET A 177 -2.41 7.59 -7.30
N TYR A 178 -2.11 8.50 -8.23
CA TYR A 178 -1.40 8.17 -9.45
C TYR A 178 0.10 7.99 -9.17
N GLN A 179 0.58 6.77 -9.31
CA GLN A 179 2.01 6.49 -9.39
C GLN A 179 2.41 6.51 -10.86
N ASN A 180 3.19 7.51 -11.29
CA ASN A 180 3.70 7.54 -12.66
C ASN A 180 4.68 6.37 -12.86
N ARG A 181 4.27 5.42 -13.69
CA ARG A 181 5.01 4.18 -13.98
C ARG A 181 5.68 4.18 -15.35
N ILE A 182 5.42 5.19 -16.21
CA ILE A 182 5.73 5.13 -17.65
C ILE A 182 6.50 6.35 -18.17
N HIS A 183 6.77 7.38 -17.37
CA HIS A 183 7.55 8.54 -17.82
C HIS A 183 8.64 8.93 -16.83
#